data_AF-A0A5M3M8D3-F1
#
_entry.id   AF-A0A5M3M8D3-F1
#
_cell.length_a   1.000
_cell.length_b   1.000
_cell.length_c   1.000
_cell.angle_alpha   90.00
_cell.angle_beta   90.00
_cell.angle_gamma   90.00
#
_symmetry.space_group_name_H-M   'P 1'
#
loop_
_entity.id
_entity.type
_entity.pdbx_description
1 polymer ?
#
loop_
_entity_poly.entity_id
_entity_poly.type
_entity_poly.pdbx_seq_one_letter_code
_entity_poly.pdbx_strand_id
1 'polypeptide(L)'
;MESAAPINQNYWEKLIQECAIGAIYDSREREPFSKCLEGTRVDLLRSLRNVVDESGPENKKMIWVSGESGSGKSTIAHTFADELRQQGKLAGTFFFSRKHTKRRTFDLVPLTLAYQLGLHHHRAREIITKAIADDPGLLTPEKSRQDQLEKLVIEPLKQL
;
A
#
# COMPACT_ATOMS: atom_id res chain seq x y z
N MET A 1 6.15 -32.98 20.52
CA MET A 1 6.97 -31.83 20.09
C MET A 1 7.01 -31.90 18.58
N GLU A 2 6.07 -31.20 17.94
CA GLU A 2 5.85 -31.27 16.50
C GLU A 2 6.72 -30.22 15.81
N SER A 3 7.65 -30.70 14.99
CA SER A 3 8.59 -29.88 14.24
C SER A 3 7.83 -29.16 13.12
N ALA A 4 7.55 -27.86 13.30
CA ALA A 4 7.06 -27.01 12.23
C ALA A 4 8.09 -26.97 11.09
N ALA A 5 7.70 -27.43 9.89
CA ALA A 5 8.50 -27.28 8.68
C ALA A 5 8.84 -25.80 8.45
N PRO A 6 10.02 -25.47 7.86
CA PRO A 6 10.42 -24.08 7.65
C PRO A 6 9.47 -23.43 6.65
N ILE A 7 8.52 -22.68 7.20
CA ILE A 7 7.59 -21.81 6.52
C ILE A 7 8.41 -20.77 5.72
N ASN A 8 8.26 -20.79 4.40
CA ASN A 8 7.94 -19.56 3.64
C ASN A 8 9.02 -18.53 3.24
N GLN A 9 10.33 -18.84 3.15
CA GLN A 9 11.27 -17.85 2.58
C GLN A 9 10.99 -17.56 1.07
N ASN A 10 10.66 -18.59 0.29
CA ASN A 10 10.51 -18.52 -1.17
C ASN A 10 9.26 -17.74 -1.63
N TYR A 11 8.12 -17.90 -0.96
CA TYR A 11 6.87 -17.27 -1.39
C TYR A 11 6.85 -15.75 -1.16
N TRP A 12 7.53 -15.28 -0.12
CA TRP A 12 7.71 -13.84 0.09
C TRP A 12 8.57 -13.21 -1.03
N GLU A 13 9.64 -13.89 -1.43
CA GLU A 13 10.48 -13.46 -2.56
C GLU A 13 9.71 -13.44 -3.89
N LYS A 14 8.87 -14.46 -4.14
CA LYS A 14 7.97 -14.48 -5.30
C LYS A 14 6.99 -13.32 -5.31
N LEU A 15 6.39 -12.98 -4.17
CA LEU A 15 5.51 -11.81 -4.06
C LEU A 15 6.24 -10.53 -4.48
N ILE A 16 7.48 -10.33 -4.04
CA ILE A 16 8.28 -9.14 -4.39
C ILE A 16 8.51 -9.03 -5.90
N GLN A 17 8.74 -10.14 -6.59
CA GLN A 17 8.98 -10.17 -8.04
C GLN A 17 7.76 -9.69 -8.85
N GLU A 18 6.56 -9.95 -8.34
CA GLU A 18 5.30 -9.55 -8.97
C GLU A 18 4.83 -8.14 -8.58
N CYS A 19 5.43 -7.52 -7.54
CA CYS A 19 5.05 -6.18 -7.10
C CYS A 19 5.43 -5.08 -8.10
N ALA A 20 4.67 -3.98 -8.05
CA ALA A 20 5.05 -2.72 -8.68
C ALA A 20 5.85 -1.86 -7.70
N ILE A 21 7.11 -2.21 -7.42
CA ILE A 21 7.98 -1.43 -6.50
C ILE A 21 8.10 0.04 -6.93
N GLY A 22 8.07 0.31 -8.23
CA GLY A 22 7.98 1.66 -8.81
C GLY A 22 6.79 2.52 -8.33
N ALA A 23 5.74 1.91 -7.77
CA ALA A 23 4.51 2.60 -7.35
C ALA A 23 4.55 3.09 -5.90
N ILE A 24 5.50 2.60 -5.10
CA ILE A 24 5.65 2.95 -3.69
C ILE A 24 6.09 4.41 -3.55
N TYR A 25 5.65 5.08 -2.46
CA TYR A 25 5.84 6.52 -2.29
C TYR A 25 7.31 6.98 -2.36
N ASP A 26 8.26 6.14 -1.95
CA ASP A 26 9.70 6.43 -1.90
C ASP A 26 10.51 5.75 -3.03
N SER A 27 9.85 5.24 -4.06
CA SER A 27 10.54 4.65 -5.20
C SER A 27 11.33 5.69 -6.00
N ARG A 28 12.60 5.38 -6.30
CA ARG A 28 13.47 6.19 -7.18
C ARG A 28 12.87 6.44 -8.57
N GLU A 29 12.02 5.55 -9.07
CA GLU A 29 11.31 5.75 -10.35
C GLU A 29 10.32 6.94 -10.31
N ARG A 30 10.09 7.52 -9.14
CA ARG A 30 9.22 8.68 -8.93
C ARG A 30 9.99 9.96 -8.62
N GLU A 31 11.31 9.91 -8.62
CA GLU A 31 12.13 11.11 -8.46
C GLU A 31 12.01 12.04 -9.68
N PRO A 32 12.03 13.38 -9.46
CA PRO A 32 12.09 14.04 -8.16
C PRO A 32 10.76 13.98 -7.42
N PHE A 33 10.83 13.72 -6.10
CA PHE A 33 9.65 13.72 -5.24
C PHE A 33 9.11 15.14 -5.08
N SER A 34 7.90 15.38 -5.59
CA SER A 34 7.23 16.66 -5.35
C SER A 34 6.66 16.68 -3.93
N LYS A 35 7.15 17.60 -3.10
CA LYS A 35 6.58 17.94 -1.79
C LYS A 35 5.87 19.29 -1.84
N CYS A 36 4.87 19.49 -0.99
CA CYS A 36 4.23 20.79 -0.82
C CYS A 36 5.30 21.77 -0.33
N LEU A 37 5.29 22.98 -0.90
CA LEU A 37 6.15 24.06 -0.43
C LEU A 37 5.73 24.46 0.99
N GLU A 38 6.70 24.87 1.79
CA GLU A 38 6.45 25.36 3.14
C GLU A 38 5.39 26.49 3.12
N GLY A 39 4.46 26.44 4.08
CA GLY A 39 3.35 27.39 4.16
C GLY A 39 2.22 27.19 3.12
N THR A 40 2.30 26.20 2.23
CA THR A 40 1.23 25.91 1.26
C THR A 40 0.37 24.71 1.66
N ARG A 41 -0.89 24.68 1.21
CA ARG A 41 -1.85 23.57 1.45
C ARG A 41 -2.03 23.19 2.93
N VAL A 42 -1.72 24.12 3.84
CA VAL A 42 -1.69 23.89 5.30
C VAL A 42 -3.03 23.40 5.81
N ASP A 43 -4.13 24.07 5.45
CA ASP A 43 -5.46 23.71 5.95
C ASP A 43 -5.92 22.35 5.43
N LEU A 44 -5.64 22.04 4.17
CA LEU A 44 -5.95 20.73 3.59
C LEU A 44 -5.18 19.62 4.30
N LEU A 45 -3.86 19.77 4.46
CA LEU A 45 -3.03 18.79 5.18
C LEU A 45 -3.48 18.66 6.64
N ARG A 46 -3.88 19.76 7.30
CA ARG A 46 -4.46 19.72 8.65
C ARG A 46 -5.75 18.88 8.68
N SER A 47 -6.65 19.08 7.73
CA SER A 47 -7.88 18.27 7.64
C SER A 47 -7.59 16.78 7.41
N LEU A 48 -6.59 16.46 6.59
CA LEU A 48 -6.15 15.07 6.37
C LEU A 48 -5.61 14.43 7.65
N ARG A 49 -4.82 15.17 8.45
CA ARG A 49 -4.30 14.70 9.75
C ARG A 49 -5.43 14.44 10.74
N ASN A 50 -6.36 15.38 10.88
CA ASN A 50 -7.53 15.23 11.75
C ASN A 50 -8.32 13.96 11.41
N VAL A 51 -8.50 13.67 10.11
CA VAL A 51 -9.17 12.45 9.67
C VAL A 51 -8.47 11.18 10.16
N VAL A 52 -7.14 11.15 10.11
CA VAL A 52 -6.33 10.00 10.56
C VAL A 52 -6.35 9.86 12.09
N ASP A 53 -6.35 10.96 12.82
CA ASP A 53 -6.28 10.96 14.29
C ASP A 53 -7.65 10.77 14.97
N GLU A 54 -8.75 11.11 14.29
CA GLU A 54 -10.10 10.82 14.75
C GLU A 54 -10.26 9.31 14.94
N SER A 55 -10.55 8.86 16.17
CA SER A 55 -10.71 7.44 16.52
C SER A 55 -12.18 7.14 16.83
N GLY A 56 -12.73 6.07 16.25
CA GLY A 56 -14.11 5.63 16.52
C GLY A 56 -14.51 4.37 15.73
N PRO A 57 -15.53 3.62 16.19
CA PRO A 57 -15.95 2.35 15.58
C PRO A 57 -16.52 2.49 14.15
N GLU A 58 -16.90 3.70 13.75
CA GLU A 58 -17.50 4.03 12.43
C GLU A 58 -16.45 4.56 11.41
N ASN A 59 -15.16 4.53 11.74
CA ASN A 59 -14.14 5.36 11.09
C ASN A 59 -13.60 4.81 9.75
N LYS A 60 -14.50 4.32 8.88
CA LYS A 60 -14.16 4.02 7.47
C LYS A 60 -14.19 5.31 6.66
N LYS A 61 -13.06 6.01 6.62
CA LYS A 61 -12.96 7.27 5.89
C LYS A 61 -12.25 7.09 4.56
N MET A 62 -13.02 7.18 3.47
CA MET A 62 -12.46 7.40 2.14
C MET A 62 -12.30 8.90 1.92
N ILE A 63 -11.07 9.36 1.74
CA ILE A 63 -10.79 10.76 1.42
C ILE A 63 -10.60 10.91 -0.08
N TRP A 64 -11.34 11.83 -0.68
CA TRP A 64 -11.21 12.17 -2.09
C TRP A 64 -10.68 13.59 -2.26
N VAL A 65 -9.44 13.74 -2.74
CA VAL A 65 -8.85 15.05 -3.06
C VAL A 65 -9.01 15.33 -4.56
N SER A 66 -9.94 16.21 -4.91
CA SER A 66 -10.20 16.66 -6.28
C SER A 66 -9.63 18.05 -6.55
N GLY A 67 -9.49 18.39 -7.84
CA GLY A 67 -9.01 19.70 -8.29
C GLY A 67 -8.46 19.65 -9.71
N GLU A 68 -8.20 20.80 -10.29
CA GLU A 68 -7.77 20.96 -11.69
C GLU A 68 -6.45 20.25 -12.00
N SER A 69 -6.20 19.99 -13.28
CA SER A 69 -4.90 19.48 -13.73
C SER A 69 -3.78 20.42 -13.29
N GLY A 70 -2.66 19.88 -12.83
CA GLY A 70 -1.53 20.70 -12.36
C GLY A 70 -1.67 21.31 -10.96
N SER A 71 -2.81 21.15 -10.26
CA SER A 71 -3.01 21.75 -8.94
C SER A 71 -2.16 21.18 -7.78
N GLY A 72 -1.33 20.17 -8.05
CA GLY A 72 -0.45 19.55 -7.07
C GLY A 72 -1.09 18.43 -6.24
N LYS A 73 -2.16 17.76 -6.72
CA LYS A 73 -2.80 16.65 -5.99
C LYS A 73 -1.83 15.52 -5.62
N SER A 74 -1.00 15.08 -6.57
CA SER A 74 0.02 14.06 -6.32
C SER A 74 1.09 14.54 -5.34
N THR A 75 1.40 15.84 -5.33
CA THR A 75 2.30 16.49 -4.38
C THR A 75 1.74 16.45 -2.96
N ILE A 76 0.44 16.73 -2.79
CA ILE A 76 -0.27 16.61 -1.51
C ILE A 76 -0.24 15.16 -1.02
N ALA A 77 -0.60 14.20 -1.88
CA ALA A 77 -0.59 12.78 -1.52
C ALA A 77 0.81 12.29 -1.13
N HIS A 78 1.86 12.72 -1.85
CA HIS A 78 3.23 12.37 -1.50
C HIS A 78 3.65 12.99 -0.16
N THR A 79 3.38 14.28 0.04
CA THR A 79 3.71 14.99 1.29
C THR A 79 3.04 14.30 2.48
N PHE A 80 1.76 13.99 2.35
CA PHE A 80 1.01 13.34 3.41
C PHE A 80 1.48 11.90 3.66
N ALA A 81 1.83 11.13 2.62
CA ALA A 81 2.42 9.80 2.80
C ALA A 81 3.75 9.86 3.56
N ASP A 82 4.64 10.80 3.24
CA ASP A 82 5.91 10.99 3.94
C ASP A 82 5.69 11.37 5.43
N GLU A 83 4.72 12.24 5.72
CA GLU A 83 4.32 12.55 7.10
C GLU A 83 3.82 11.31 7.86
N LEU A 84 2.92 10.52 7.27
CA LEU A 84 2.40 9.30 7.90
C LEU A 84 3.49 8.25 8.12
N ARG A 85 4.45 8.14 7.18
CA ARG A 85 5.62 7.27 7.32
C ARG A 85 6.47 7.69 8.51
N GLN A 86 6.75 8.99 8.64
CA GLN A 86 7.52 9.53 9.77
C GLN A 86 6.84 9.27 11.12
N GLN A 87 5.51 9.21 11.15
CA GLN A 87 4.72 8.90 12.34
C GLN A 87 4.49 7.40 12.58
N GLY A 88 4.97 6.52 11.68
CA GLY A 88 4.70 5.08 11.77
C GLY A 88 3.24 4.69 11.53
N LYS A 89 2.44 5.56 10.88
CA LYS A 89 1.01 5.37 10.61
C LYS A 89 0.71 4.95 9.17
N LEU A 90 1.70 4.95 8.28
CA LEU A 90 1.52 4.59 6.88
C LEU A 90 1.52 3.07 6.70
N ALA A 91 0.39 2.48 6.30
CA ALA A 91 0.30 1.04 6.01
C ALA A 91 0.84 0.67 4.62
N GLY A 92 0.71 1.57 3.65
CA GLY A 92 1.17 1.34 2.28
C GLY A 92 0.68 2.40 1.30
N THR A 93 1.27 2.42 0.11
CA THR A 93 0.96 3.39 -0.94
C THR A 93 0.99 2.75 -2.33
N PHE A 94 0.23 3.34 -3.25
CA PHE A 94 0.32 3.02 -4.67
C PHE A 94 0.07 4.27 -5.51
N PHE A 95 1.08 4.72 -6.25
CA PHE A 95 0.97 5.84 -7.18
C PHE A 95 0.81 5.35 -8.61
N PHE A 96 -0.40 5.55 -9.14
CA PHE A 96 -0.70 5.25 -10.53
C PHE A 96 0.06 6.16 -11.49
N SER A 97 0.48 5.60 -12.63
CA SER A 97 1.11 6.35 -13.72
C SER A 97 0.71 5.80 -15.07
N ARG A 98 0.20 6.69 -15.93
CA ARG A 98 -0.14 6.35 -17.33
C ARG A 98 1.10 5.98 -18.17
N LYS A 99 2.29 6.41 -17.74
CA LYS A 99 3.55 6.20 -18.45
C LYS A 99 4.19 4.83 -18.15
N HIS A 100 3.73 4.13 -17.10
CA HIS A 100 4.32 2.85 -16.69
C HIS A 100 3.26 1.76 -16.70
N THR A 101 3.48 0.71 -17.49
CA THR A 101 2.53 -0.39 -17.69
C THR A 101 2.11 -1.04 -16.38
N LYS A 102 3.07 -1.36 -15.50
CA LYS A 102 2.83 -1.92 -14.15
C LYS A 102 2.07 -1.00 -13.18
N ARG A 103 1.88 0.28 -13.51
CA ARG A 103 1.27 1.31 -12.64
C ARG A 103 0.03 1.95 -13.25
N ARG A 104 -0.40 1.51 -14.43
CA ARG A 104 -1.49 2.15 -15.16
C ARG A 104 -2.87 1.65 -14.74
N THR A 105 -2.94 0.44 -14.19
CA THR A 105 -4.16 -0.26 -13.82
C THR A 105 -4.12 -0.69 -12.35
N PHE A 106 -5.24 -1.20 -11.84
CA PHE A 106 -5.35 -1.73 -10.48
C PHE A 106 -4.63 -3.07 -10.29
N ASP A 107 -4.09 -3.66 -11.37
CA ASP A 107 -3.67 -5.05 -11.41
C ASP A 107 -2.66 -5.45 -10.33
N LEU A 108 -1.70 -4.57 -10.03
CA LEU A 108 -0.64 -4.84 -9.07
C LEU A 108 -0.87 -4.17 -7.71
N VAL A 109 -2.01 -3.51 -7.52
CA VAL A 109 -2.32 -2.82 -6.25
C VAL A 109 -2.39 -3.82 -5.09
N PRO A 110 -3.15 -4.94 -5.15
CA PRO A 110 -3.23 -5.86 -4.02
C PRO A 110 -1.87 -6.42 -3.60
N LEU A 111 -1.08 -6.87 -4.58
CA LEU A 111 0.25 -7.47 -4.35
C LEU A 111 1.21 -6.46 -3.74
N THR A 112 1.25 -5.23 -4.29
CA THR A 112 2.16 -4.18 -3.83
C THR A 112 1.79 -3.68 -2.43
N LEU A 113 0.49 -3.64 -2.09
CA LEU A 113 0.04 -3.31 -0.74
C LEU A 113 0.31 -4.45 0.26
N ALA A 114 0.10 -5.71 -0.13
CA ALA A 114 0.42 -6.87 0.69
C ALA A 114 1.90 -6.91 1.08
N TYR A 115 2.79 -6.63 0.11
CA TYR A 115 4.22 -6.51 0.37
C TYR A 115 4.52 -5.44 1.42
N GLN A 116 4.01 -4.21 1.24
CA GLN A 116 4.22 -3.12 2.19
C GLN A 116 3.66 -3.47 3.58
N LEU A 117 2.47 -4.08 3.65
CA LEU A 117 1.88 -4.48 4.92
C LEU A 117 2.74 -5.50 5.68
N GLY A 118 3.27 -6.51 4.99
CA GLY A 118 4.15 -7.51 5.62
C GLY A 118 5.55 -6.99 5.96
N LEU A 119 6.01 -5.87 5.37
CA LEU A 119 7.21 -5.18 5.86
C LEU A 119 6.98 -4.53 7.23
N HIS A 120 5.77 -4.02 7.48
CA HIS A 120 5.43 -3.32 8.72
C HIS A 120 4.94 -4.26 9.83
N HIS A 121 4.33 -5.39 9.48
CA HIS A 121 3.75 -6.32 10.44
C HIS A 121 4.15 -7.78 10.17
N HIS A 122 4.93 -8.37 11.08
CA HIS A 122 5.36 -9.77 10.99
C HIS A 122 4.18 -10.74 10.87
N ARG A 123 3.12 -10.53 11.67
CA ARG A 123 1.91 -11.36 11.62
C ARG A 123 1.20 -11.29 10.27
N ALA A 124 1.11 -10.09 9.67
CA ALA A 124 0.57 -9.97 8.32
C ALA A 124 1.42 -10.72 7.30
N ARG A 125 2.76 -10.61 7.39
CA ARG A 125 3.68 -11.36 6.52
C ARG A 125 3.46 -12.87 6.61
N GLU A 126 3.30 -13.42 7.80
CA GLU A 126 3.02 -14.85 7.98
C GLU A 126 1.70 -15.26 7.32
N ILE A 127 0.61 -14.50 7.55
CA ILE A 127 -0.72 -14.75 6.98
C ILE A 127 -0.66 -14.69 5.45
N ILE A 128 -0.08 -13.61 4.90
CA ILE A 128 0.07 -13.42 3.45
C ILE A 128 0.85 -14.57 2.84
N THR A 129 1.97 -14.95 3.46
CA THR A 129 2.83 -15.98 2.88
C THR A 129 2.19 -17.36 2.96
N LYS A 130 1.42 -17.64 4.01
CA LYS A 130 0.58 -18.84 4.09
C LYS A 130 -0.50 -18.83 3.00
N ALA A 131 -1.20 -17.72 2.80
CA ALA A 131 -2.22 -17.61 1.76
C ALA A 131 -1.65 -17.92 0.36
N ILE A 132 -0.45 -17.42 0.05
CA ILE A 132 0.25 -17.71 -1.22
C ILE A 132 0.71 -19.17 -1.29
N ALA A 133 1.14 -19.77 -0.18
CA ALA A 133 1.51 -21.18 -0.15
C ALA A 133 0.30 -22.10 -0.42
N ASP A 134 -0.85 -21.76 0.15
CA ASP A 134 -2.11 -22.49 -0.01
C ASP A 134 -2.71 -22.29 -1.42
N ASP A 135 -2.58 -21.10 -2.00
CA ASP A 135 -3.03 -20.77 -3.36
C ASP A 135 -2.00 -19.91 -4.11
N PRO A 136 -1.01 -20.54 -4.79
CA PRO A 136 -0.01 -19.82 -5.59
C PRO A 136 -0.61 -19.01 -6.75
N GLY A 137 -1.84 -19.33 -7.17
CA GLY A 137 -2.59 -18.57 -8.17
C GLY A 137 -2.82 -17.12 -7.75
N LEU A 138 -2.76 -16.81 -6.45
CA LEU A 138 -2.86 -15.43 -5.93
C LEU A 138 -1.81 -14.48 -6.52
N LEU A 139 -0.68 -14.99 -7.02
CA LEU A 139 0.35 -14.17 -7.64
C LEU A 139 0.15 -13.97 -9.16
N THR A 140 -0.77 -14.68 -9.79
CA THR A 140 -0.92 -14.64 -11.24
C THR A 140 -1.89 -13.54 -11.71
N PRO A 141 -1.75 -13.04 -12.95
CA PRO A 141 -2.66 -12.05 -13.51
C PRO A 141 -4.10 -12.55 -13.72
N GLU A 142 -4.28 -13.86 -13.86
CA GLU A 142 -5.59 -14.51 -14.15
C GLU A 142 -6.48 -14.59 -12.90
N LYS A 143 -5.91 -14.41 -11.71
CA LYS A 143 -6.67 -14.43 -10.46
C LYS A 143 -7.53 -13.18 -10.31
N SER A 144 -8.70 -13.35 -9.70
CA SER A 144 -9.59 -12.24 -9.35
C SER A 144 -8.88 -11.21 -8.47
N ARG A 145 -8.96 -9.92 -8.86
CA ARG A 145 -8.44 -8.81 -8.05
C ARG A 145 -9.14 -8.68 -6.71
N GLN A 146 -10.40 -9.08 -6.65
CA GLN A 146 -11.14 -9.13 -5.40
C GLN A 146 -10.57 -10.19 -4.47
N ASP A 147 -10.28 -11.39 -4.98
CA ASP A 147 -9.68 -12.47 -4.18
C ASP A 147 -8.28 -12.08 -3.71
N GLN A 148 -7.46 -11.50 -4.59
CA GLN A 148 -6.14 -10.99 -4.21
C GLN A 148 -6.23 -9.94 -3.12
N LEU A 149 -7.16 -8.98 -3.23
CA LEU A 149 -7.33 -7.94 -2.22
C LEU A 149 -7.83 -8.52 -0.89
N GLU A 150 -8.81 -9.41 -0.91
CA GLU A 150 -9.35 -10.02 0.31
C GLU A 150 -8.27 -10.86 1.01
N LYS A 151 -7.62 -11.78 0.29
CA LYS A 151 -6.66 -12.74 0.85
C LYS A 151 -5.33 -12.12 1.26
N LEU A 152 -4.83 -11.15 0.48
CA LEU A 152 -3.49 -10.62 0.68
C LEU A 152 -3.46 -9.29 1.46
N VAL A 153 -4.59 -8.61 1.62
CA VAL A 153 -4.64 -7.30 2.29
C VAL A 153 -5.69 -7.27 3.40
N ILE A 154 -6.95 -7.56 3.08
CA ILE A 154 -8.07 -7.37 4.04
C ILE A 154 -8.03 -8.41 5.17
N GLU A 155 -7.91 -9.70 4.85
CA GLU A 155 -7.81 -10.78 5.85
C GLU A 155 -6.61 -10.62 6.78
N PRO A 156 -5.40 -10.27 6.29
CA PRO A 156 -4.28 -9.91 7.16
C PRO A 156 -4.59 -8.74 8.08
N LEU A 157 -5.15 -7.63 7.57
CA LEU A 157 -5.49 -6.45 8.36
C LEU A 157 -6.52 -6.73 9.47
N LYS A 158 -7.50 -7.60 9.21
CA LYS A 158 -8.49 -8.02 10.21
C LYS A 158 -7.89 -8.81 11.39
N GLN A 159 -6.66 -9.29 11.25
CA GLN A 159 -5.98 -10.16 12.23
C GLN A 159 -4.76 -9.49 12.90
N LEU A 160 -4.51 -8.21 12.61
CA LEU A 160 -3.54 -7.39 13.32
C LEU A 160 -4.13 -6.86 14.63
#